data_AF-A0A971RH60-F1
#
_entry.id   AF-A0A971RH60-F1
#
_cell.length_a   1.000
_cell.length_b   1.000
_cell.length_c   1.000
_cell.angle_alpha   90.00
_cell.angle_beta   90.00
_cell.angle_gamma   90.00
#
_symmetry.space_group_name_H-M   'P 1'
#
loop_
_entity.id
_entity.type
_entity.pdbx_description
1 polymer ?
#
loop_
_entity_poly.entity_id
_entity_poly.type
_entity_poly.pdbx_seq_one_letter_code
_entity_poly.pdbx_strand_id
1 'polypeptide(L)'
;MTNKTLLASLAIRSRLITLVLLLVASSWLNANPLLPGGETTAASLKGKHAFSQPAANMSLEERMNFNLGEAIFGKLWVSSPSSTTASDGLGPLYNARSCLRCHVNNGRGKPPEPDLAQANARSLFLRLSIPPQNSEDQKALASGKLAAIPEPIYGAQLQDQSIQGLAAEGRVRLTYTYSTLTLAGGEEVELRQPHYSIDQLAYGDLHPQLRTSARVTPPMLGLGL
;
A
#
# COMPACT_ATOMS: atom_id res chain seq x y z
N MET A 1 66.94 -34.31 6.01
CA MET A 1 65.86 -34.96 5.22
C MET A 1 64.50 -34.77 5.90
N THR A 2 64.09 -33.54 6.20
CA THR A 2 63.07 -33.29 7.25
C THR A 2 61.96 -32.29 6.88
N ASN A 3 61.72 -32.01 5.59
CA ASN A 3 60.79 -30.94 5.21
C ASN A 3 59.60 -31.33 4.32
N LYS A 4 59.54 -32.57 3.79
CA LYS A 4 58.46 -32.96 2.86
C LYS A 4 57.19 -33.46 3.56
N THR A 5 57.30 -34.07 4.73
CA THR A 5 56.16 -34.62 5.50
C THR A 5 55.36 -33.55 6.25
N LEU A 6 56.01 -32.48 6.73
CA LEU A 6 55.35 -31.38 7.42
C LEU A 6 54.50 -30.50 6.48
N LEU A 7 55.00 -30.25 5.26
CA LEU A 7 54.27 -29.48 4.24
C LEU A 7 53.04 -30.23 3.71
N ALA A 8 53.13 -31.57 3.59
CA ALA A 8 52.01 -32.40 3.17
C ALA A 8 50.87 -32.43 4.21
N SER A 9 51.20 -32.50 5.51
CA SER A 9 50.17 -32.51 6.57
C SER A 9 49.48 -31.15 6.75
N LEU A 10 50.20 -30.04 6.53
CA LEU A 10 49.63 -28.69 6.56
C LEU A 10 48.70 -28.42 5.38
N ALA A 11 49.06 -28.90 4.17
CA ALA A 11 48.21 -28.81 2.98
C ALA A 11 46.92 -29.66 3.09
N ILE A 12 47.00 -30.84 3.71
CA ILE A 12 45.83 -31.70 3.96
C ILE A 12 44.89 -31.08 5.00
N ARG A 13 45.44 -30.53 6.10
CA ARG A 13 44.64 -29.81 7.12
C ARG A 13 43.98 -28.55 6.56
N SER A 14 44.70 -27.77 5.75
CA SER A 14 44.14 -26.61 5.06
C SER A 14 42.98 -27.01 4.13
N ARG A 15 43.14 -28.07 3.31
CA ARG A 15 42.08 -28.56 2.43
C ARG A 15 40.87 -29.11 3.18
N LEU A 16 41.06 -29.78 4.32
CA LEU A 16 39.97 -30.25 5.20
C LEU A 16 39.23 -29.07 5.84
N ILE A 17 39.93 -28.04 6.31
CA ILE A 17 39.31 -26.84 6.88
C ILE A 17 38.52 -26.07 5.80
N THR A 18 39.07 -25.93 4.59
CA THR A 18 38.36 -25.30 3.47
C THR A 18 37.14 -26.12 3.03
N LEU A 19 37.25 -27.46 3.01
CA LEU A 19 36.13 -28.35 2.68
C LEU A 19 35.03 -28.31 3.75
N VAL A 20 35.39 -28.27 5.04
CA VAL A 20 34.44 -28.12 6.16
C VAL A 20 33.79 -26.74 6.12
N LEU A 21 34.53 -25.66 5.86
CA LEU A 21 33.96 -24.32 5.67
C LEU A 21 33.00 -24.24 4.47
N LEU A 22 33.31 -24.92 3.36
CA LEU A 22 32.43 -25.04 2.19
C LEU A 22 31.17 -25.88 2.48
N LEU A 23 31.29 -26.97 3.24
CA LEU A 23 30.17 -27.83 3.65
C LEU A 23 29.27 -27.16 4.68
N VAL A 24 29.84 -26.39 5.61
CA VAL A 24 29.07 -25.58 6.55
C VAL A 24 28.40 -24.42 5.81
N ALA A 25 29.09 -23.71 4.90
CA ALA A 25 28.48 -22.63 4.13
C ALA A 25 27.31 -23.09 3.24
N SER A 26 27.34 -24.33 2.73
CA SER A 26 26.28 -24.87 1.87
C SER A 26 25.03 -25.33 2.63
N SER A 27 25.11 -25.59 3.94
CA SER A 27 23.90 -25.85 4.75
C SER A 27 23.13 -24.58 5.12
N TRP A 28 23.78 -23.40 5.11
CA TRP A 28 23.12 -22.09 5.29
C TRP A 28 22.47 -21.54 4.00
N LEU A 29 22.74 -22.15 2.84
CA LEU A 29 22.25 -21.67 1.53
C LEU A 29 21.06 -22.48 0.98
N ASN A 30 20.39 -23.31 1.78
CA ASN A 30 19.19 -24.02 1.34
C ASN A 30 17.94 -23.15 1.54
N ALA A 31 17.74 -22.17 0.65
CA ALA A 31 16.44 -21.54 0.50
C ALA A 31 15.44 -22.63 0.09
N ASN A 32 14.52 -22.99 1.00
CA ASN A 32 13.45 -23.93 0.66
C ASN A 32 12.43 -23.18 -0.21
N PRO A 33 12.25 -23.52 -1.50
CA PRO A 33 11.31 -22.83 -2.38
C PRO A 33 9.85 -22.97 -1.92
N LEU A 34 9.56 -23.93 -1.03
CA LEU A 34 8.25 -24.07 -0.38
C LEU A 34 8.04 -23.07 0.77
N LEU A 35 9.09 -22.37 1.21
CA LEU A 35 9.08 -21.39 2.29
C LEU A 35 9.65 -20.03 1.83
N PRO A 36 9.01 -19.33 0.87
CA PRO A 36 9.49 -18.04 0.36
C PRO A 36 9.61 -16.94 1.43
N GLY A 37 8.92 -17.07 2.57
CA GLY A 37 9.05 -16.21 3.74
C GLY A 37 9.85 -16.84 4.90
N GLY A 38 10.58 -17.93 4.67
CA GLY A 38 11.24 -18.71 5.73
C GLY A 38 10.22 -19.22 6.76
N GLU A 39 10.55 -19.13 8.05
CA GLU A 39 9.66 -19.51 9.16
C GLU A 39 8.36 -18.68 9.23
N THR A 40 8.30 -17.53 8.56
CA THR A 40 7.08 -16.71 8.48
C THR A 40 6.14 -17.17 7.36
N THR A 41 6.55 -18.12 6.52
CA THR A 41 5.72 -18.65 5.44
C THR A 41 4.47 -19.30 6.02
N ALA A 42 3.31 -18.74 5.70
CA ALA A 42 2.05 -19.37 6.05
C ALA A 42 1.72 -20.49 5.05
N ALA A 43 1.65 -21.73 5.55
CA ALA A 43 1.42 -22.94 4.76
C ALA A 43 0.03 -23.00 4.09
N SER A 44 -0.91 -22.16 4.51
CA SER A 44 -2.32 -22.16 4.06
C SER A 44 -2.82 -20.73 3.83
N LEU A 45 -2.20 -19.99 2.91
CA LEU A 45 -2.74 -18.73 2.43
C LEU A 45 -3.64 -18.98 1.21
N LYS A 46 -4.92 -19.26 1.45
CA LYS A 46 -5.93 -19.35 0.39
C LYS A 46 -7.08 -18.39 0.67
N GLY A 47 -7.52 -17.70 -0.39
CA GLY A 47 -8.70 -16.86 -0.36
C GLY A 47 -8.44 -15.42 0.08
N LYS A 48 -9.54 -14.68 0.26
CA LYS A 48 -9.56 -13.22 0.39
C LYS A 48 -8.90 -12.64 1.65
N HIS A 49 -8.56 -13.47 2.64
CA HIS A 49 -7.97 -13.06 3.93
C HIS A 49 -6.51 -13.49 4.09
N ALA A 50 -5.82 -13.81 2.99
CA ALA A 50 -4.42 -14.24 3.02
C ALA A 50 -3.51 -13.21 3.71
N PHE A 51 -3.76 -11.91 3.52
CA PHE A 51 -2.98 -10.83 4.12
C PHE A 51 -3.45 -10.40 5.51
N SER A 52 -4.45 -11.10 6.06
CA SER A 52 -4.96 -10.89 7.42
C SER A 52 -4.48 -11.95 8.41
N GLN A 53 -3.57 -12.84 7.98
CA GLN A 53 -3.03 -13.88 8.84
C GLN A 53 -1.78 -13.35 9.59
N PRO A 54 -1.64 -13.65 10.89
CA PRO A 54 -0.37 -13.42 11.58
C PRO A 54 0.73 -14.32 11.01
N ALA A 55 1.99 -13.93 11.20
CA ALA A 55 3.12 -14.77 10.80
C ALA A 55 3.11 -16.11 11.55
N ALA A 56 3.51 -17.18 10.87
CA ALA A 56 3.37 -18.54 11.39
C ALA A 56 4.19 -18.80 12.68
N ASN A 57 5.31 -18.10 12.84
CA ASN A 57 6.21 -18.22 13.98
C ASN A 57 5.92 -17.25 15.14
N MET A 58 4.85 -16.43 15.08
CA MET A 58 4.47 -15.56 16.20
C MET A 58 4.10 -16.36 17.45
N SER A 59 4.57 -15.90 18.61
CA SER A 59 4.15 -16.38 19.93
C SER A 59 2.67 -16.12 20.19
N LEU A 60 2.12 -16.73 21.25
CA LEU A 60 0.72 -16.51 21.62
C LEU A 60 0.43 -15.04 21.98
N GLU A 61 1.35 -14.39 22.70
CA GLU A 61 1.22 -12.99 23.10
C GLU A 61 1.24 -12.05 21.88
N GLU A 62 2.17 -12.25 20.96
CA GLU A 62 2.24 -11.46 19.72
C GLU A 62 0.98 -11.64 18.85
N ARG A 63 0.41 -12.85 18.81
CA ARG A 63 -0.87 -13.10 18.12
C ARG A 63 -2.03 -12.34 18.75
N MET A 64 -2.06 -12.19 20.08
CA MET A 64 -3.07 -11.36 20.75
C MET A 64 -2.92 -9.88 20.36
N ASN A 65 -1.69 -9.37 20.35
CA ASN A 65 -1.40 -8.00 19.92
C ASN A 65 -1.76 -7.77 18.45
N PHE A 66 -1.44 -8.74 17.57
CA PHE A 66 -1.84 -8.70 16.17
C PHE A 66 -3.37 -8.61 16.02
N ASN A 67 -4.12 -9.46 16.72
CA ASN A 67 -5.59 -9.47 16.64
C ASN A 67 -6.21 -8.18 17.22
N LEU A 68 -5.63 -7.62 18.29
CA LEU A 68 -6.07 -6.33 18.83
C LEU A 68 -5.81 -5.20 17.82
N GLY A 69 -4.64 -5.20 17.19
CA GLY A 69 -4.28 -4.25 16.13
C GLY A 69 -5.23 -4.34 14.94
N GLU A 70 -5.54 -5.56 14.48
CA GLU A 70 -6.54 -5.80 13.43
C GLU A 70 -7.91 -5.22 13.83
N ALA A 71 -8.36 -5.48 15.05
CA ALA A 71 -9.66 -5.00 15.53
C ALA A 71 -9.73 -3.47 15.53
N ILE A 72 -8.65 -2.79 15.90
CA ILE A 72 -8.54 -1.32 15.81
C ILE A 72 -8.50 -0.87 14.34
N PHE A 73 -7.79 -1.58 13.47
CA PHE A 73 -7.67 -1.28 12.04
C PHE A 73 -9.01 -1.40 11.29
N GLY A 74 -9.84 -2.36 11.70
CA GLY A 74 -11.21 -2.58 11.22
C GLY A 74 -12.27 -1.67 11.85
N LYS A 75 -11.96 -1.04 12.99
CA LYS A 75 -12.89 -0.23 13.77
C LYS A 75 -13.44 0.95 12.96
N LEU A 76 -14.76 1.12 13.00
CA LEU A 76 -15.44 2.28 12.42
C LEU A 76 -15.37 3.46 13.37
N TRP A 77 -14.74 4.54 12.93
CA TRP A 77 -14.76 5.84 13.57
C TRP A 77 -16.09 6.56 13.30
N VAL A 78 -16.52 7.35 14.27
CA VAL A 78 -17.75 8.17 14.24
C VAL A 78 -17.41 9.62 14.58
N SER A 79 -18.26 10.54 14.12
CA SER A 79 -18.09 11.97 14.37
C SER A 79 -18.36 12.31 15.82
N SER A 80 -17.57 13.25 16.36
CA SER A 80 -17.77 13.79 17.70
C SER A 80 -18.92 14.81 17.75
N PRO A 81 -19.68 14.88 18.85
CA PRO A 81 -19.71 13.95 19.98
C PRO A 81 -20.50 12.67 19.63
N SER A 82 -20.09 11.52 20.21
CA SER A 82 -20.84 10.26 20.07
C SER A 82 -21.05 9.56 21.40
N SER A 83 -22.12 8.75 21.51
CA SER A 83 -22.36 7.91 22.69
C SER A 83 -21.29 6.83 22.89
N THR A 84 -20.59 6.46 21.82
CA THR A 84 -19.46 5.51 21.82
C THR A 84 -18.14 6.28 21.83
N THR A 85 -17.78 6.87 22.97
CA THR A 85 -16.56 7.71 23.12
C THR A 85 -15.28 7.04 22.63
N ALA A 86 -15.16 5.72 22.79
CA ALA A 86 -14.01 4.97 22.30
C ALA A 86 -13.84 5.02 20.76
N SER A 87 -14.92 5.23 20.01
CA SER A 87 -14.94 5.30 18.54
C SER A 87 -15.02 6.75 18.03
N ASP A 88 -14.95 7.72 18.93
CA ASP A 88 -14.98 9.13 18.60
C ASP A 88 -13.64 9.58 17.96
N GLY A 89 -13.68 10.64 17.14
CA GLY A 89 -12.51 11.22 16.50
C GLY A 89 -12.54 11.24 14.97
N LEU A 90 -13.66 10.87 14.33
CA LEU A 90 -13.80 11.07 12.89
C LEU A 90 -13.98 12.56 12.58
N GLY A 91 -13.09 13.11 11.74
CA GLY A 91 -13.20 14.47 11.24
C GLY A 91 -14.45 14.71 10.38
N PRO A 92 -14.81 15.99 10.13
CA PRO A 92 -16.03 16.35 9.38
C PRO A 92 -16.00 15.90 7.91
N LEU A 93 -14.82 15.85 7.31
CA LEU A 93 -14.54 15.43 5.94
C LEU A 93 -13.56 14.25 5.98
N TYR A 94 -13.82 13.22 5.18
CA TYR A 94 -13.02 11.99 5.16
C TYR A 94 -13.16 11.25 3.83
N ASN A 95 -12.28 10.27 3.56
CA ASN A 95 -12.46 9.31 2.46
C ASN A 95 -13.03 7.97 2.97
N ALA A 96 -12.63 7.53 4.16
CA ALA A 96 -13.10 6.30 4.78
C ALA A 96 -13.20 6.41 6.30
N ARG A 97 -14.06 5.57 6.90
CA ARG A 97 -14.32 5.54 8.35
C ARG A 97 -13.52 4.48 9.11
N SER A 98 -12.71 3.68 8.41
CA SER A 98 -11.77 2.72 9.00
C SER A 98 -10.62 2.47 8.05
N CYS A 99 -9.48 2.03 8.58
CA CYS A 99 -8.30 1.73 7.77
C CYS A 99 -8.58 0.57 6.82
N LEU A 100 -9.25 -0.48 7.31
CA LEU A 100 -9.64 -1.65 6.53
C LEU A 100 -10.61 -1.34 5.39
N ARG A 101 -11.35 -0.22 5.44
CA ARG A 101 -12.22 0.21 4.33
C ARG A 101 -11.44 0.67 3.10
N CYS A 102 -10.25 1.22 3.28
CA CYS A 102 -9.33 1.49 2.18
C CYS A 102 -8.51 0.23 1.87
N HIS A 103 -7.99 -0.44 2.90
CA HIS A 103 -7.12 -1.63 2.80
C HIS A 103 -7.93 -2.92 2.91
N VAL A 104 -8.86 -3.18 1.98
CA VAL A 104 -9.82 -4.29 2.07
C VAL A 104 -9.12 -5.64 2.26
N ASN A 105 -9.42 -6.32 3.36
CA ASN A 105 -8.77 -7.56 3.80
C ASN A 105 -7.23 -7.48 3.81
N ASN A 106 -6.68 -6.31 4.18
CA ASN A 106 -5.25 -6.00 4.11
C ASN A 106 -4.64 -6.12 2.71
N GLY A 107 -5.48 -6.23 1.69
CA GLY A 107 -5.10 -6.35 0.30
C GLY A 107 -5.03 -5.01 -0.41
N ARG A 108 -4.65 -5.10 -1.69
CA ARG A 108 -4.61 -3.95 -2.57
C ARG A 108 -6.03 -3.48 -2.83
N GLY A 109 -6.22 -2.17 -2.75
CA GLY A 109 -7.44 -1.51 -3.19
C GLY A 109 -7.76 -1.76 -4.66
N LYS A 110 -8.98 -1.43 -5.06
CA LYS A 110 -9.40 -1.45 -6.46
C LYS A 110 -10.03 -0.10 -6.83
N PRO A 111 -9.80 0.40 -8.06
CA PRO A 111 -10.63 1.47 -8.61
C PRO A 111 -12.11 1.07 -8.64
N PRO A 112 -13.05 2.03 -8.63
CA PRO A 112 -14.45 1.72 -8.86
C PRO A 112 -14.65 1.15 -10.28
N GLU A 113 -15.48 0.11 -10.39
CA GLU A 113 -15.89 -0.39 -11.70
C GLU A 113 -16.94 0.55 -12.32
N PRO A 114 -16.97 0.74 -13.65
CA PRO A 114 -17.86 1.71 -14.31
C PRO A 114 -19.36 1.45 -14.10
N ASP A 115 -19.74 0.18 -13.89
CA ASP A 115 -21.12 -0.30 -13.76
C ASP A 115 -21.56 -0.48 -12.29
N LEU A 116 -20.61 -0.56 -11.36
CA LEU A 116 -20.87 -0.62 -9.92
C LEU A 116 -20.86 0.80 -9.36
N ALA A 117 -22.00 1.48 -9.53
CA ALA A 117 -22.31 2.81 -9.02
C ALA A 117 -21.64 3.11 -7.68
N GLN A 118 -20.56 3.92 -7.68
CA GLN A 118 -19.99 4.75 -6.59
C GLN A 118 -19.71 4.11 -5.21
N ALA A 119 -20.23 2.93 -4.89
CA ALA A 119 -20.33 2.37 -3.55
C ALA A 119 -18.98 1.83 -3.06
N ASN A 120 -18.03 1.62 -3.98
CA ASN A 120 -16.80 0.88 -3.75
C ASN A 120 -15.52 1.66 -4.11
N ALA A 121 -15.59 2.97 -4.37
CA ALA A 121 -14.38 3.79 -4.61
C ALA A 121 -13.55 4.07 -3.34
N ARG A 122 -13.84 3.42 -2.20
CA ARG A 122 -13.22 3.72 -0.90
C ARG A 122 -11.72 3.48 -0.85
N SER A 123 -11.16 2.74 -1.81
CA SER A 123 -9.74 2.43 -1.91
C SER A 123 -9.02 3.23 -3.01
N LEU A 124 -9.70 4.20 -3.63
CA LEU A 124 -9.12 5.13 -4.60
C LEU A 124 -9.39 6.57 -4.15
N PHE A 125 -8.36 7.41 -4.16
CA PHE A 125 -8.52 8.84 -3.91
C PHE A 125 -7.68 9.66 -4.90
N LEU A 126 -7.99 10.96 -5.00
CA LEU A 126 -7.23 11.90 -5.82
C LEU A 126 -6.39 12.82 -4.93
N ARG A 127 -5.07 12.85 -5.18
CA ARG A 127 -4.23 13.98 -4.76
C ARG A 127 -4.48 15.14 -5.71
N LEU A 128 -4.59 16.34 -5.15
CA LEU A 128 -4.83 17.58 -5.88
C LEU A 128 -3.60 18.47 -5.75
N SER A 129 -3.20 19.09 -6.86
CA SER A 129 -2.12 20.07 -6.86
C SER A 129 -2.25 21.06 -8.00
N ILE A 130 -1.47 22.12 -7.94
CA ILE A 130 -1.31 23.10 -9.03
C ILE A 130 0.17 23.31 -9.35
N PRO A 131 0.53 23.87 -10.52
CA PRO A 131 1.87 24.39 -10.76
C PRO A 131 2.24 25.45 -9.70
N PRO A 132 3.54 25.60 -9.37
CA PRO A 132 3.98 26.67 -8.48
C PRO A 132 3.61 28.04 -9.05
N GLN A 133 3.00 28.90 -8.24
CA GLN A 133 2.48 30.20 -8.66
C GLN A 133 3.47 31.34 -8.41
N ASN A 134 4.45 31.12 -7.53
CA ASN A 134 5.43 32.14 -7.15
C ASN A 134 6.80 31.52 -6.81
N SER A 135 7.78 32.37 -6.48
CA SER A 135 9.13 31.93 -6.16
C SER A 135 9.24 31.19 -4.82
N GLU A 136 8.30 31.41 -3.89
CA GLU A 136 8.24 30.68 -2.62
C GLU A 136 7.79 29.23 -2.86
N ASP A 137 6.74 29.02 -3.66
CA ASP A 137 6.28 27.69 -4.07
C ASP A 137 7.42 26.91 -4.73
N GLN A 138 8.15 27.55 -5.65
CA GLN A 138 9.29 26.92 -6.33
C GLN A 138 10.38 26.50 -5.34
N LYS A 139 10.71 27.35 -4.36
CA LYS A 139 11.67 27.02 -3.30
C LYS A 139 11.15 25.90 -2.39
N ALA A 140 9.86 25.89 -2.06
CA ALA A 140 9.25 24.85 -1.24
C ALA A 140 9.29 23.48 -1.93
N LEU A 141 9.07 23.42 -3.24
CA LEU A 141 9.24 22.22 -4.04
C LEU A 141 10.71 21.80 -4.15
N ALA A 142 11.60 22.74 -4.50
CA ALA A 142 13.02 22.45 -4.70
C ALA A 142 13.73 21.99 -3.41
N SER A 143 13.33 22.51 -2.25
CA SER A 143 13.82 22.06 -0.95
C SER A 143 13.24 20.73 -0.48
N GLY A 144 12.21 20.21 -1.16
CA GLY A 144 11.45 19.04 -0.71
C GLY A 144 10.54 19.29 0.50
N LYS A 145 10.39 20.54 0.95
CA LYS A 145 9.43 20.92 2.01
C LYS A 145 8.00 20.55 1.63
N LEU A 146 7.66 20.74 0.35
CA LEU A 146 6.40 20.30 -0.24
C LEU A 146 6.68 19.33 -1.40
N ALA A 147 5.95 18.22 -1.45
CA ALA A 147 6.00 17.30 -2.60
C ALA A 147 5.22 17.84 -3.81
N ALA A 148 4.22 18.70 -3.57
CA ALA A 148 3.41 19.38 -4.56
C ALA A 148 2.77 20.62 -3.92
N ILE A 149 2.41 21.63 -4.73
CA ILE A 149 1.63 22.78 -4.26
C ILE A 149 0.16 22.34 -4.17
N PRO A 150 -0.46 22.34 -2.98
CA PRO A 150 -1.87 21.96 -2.81
C PRO A 150 -2.81 22.84 -3.64
N GLU A 151 -3.96 22.29 -3.99
CA GLU A 151 -5.06 23.08 -4.54
C GLU A 151 -5.54 24.09 -3.46
N PRO A 152 -5.76 25.36 -3.80
CA PRO A 152 -6.00 26.42 -2.81
C PRO A 152 -7.28 26.28 -1.96
N ILE A 153 -8.33 25.63 -2.48
CA ILE A 153 -9.63 25.48 -1.82
C ILE A 153 -9.77 24.10 -1.19
N TYR A 154 -9.35 23.06 -1.90
CA TYR A 154 -9.52 21.65 -1.57
C TYR A 154 -8.25 20.98 -1.01
N GLY A 155 -7.14 21.74 -0.91
CA GLY A 155 -5.89 21.26 -0.37
C GLY A 155 -5.22 20.18 -1.22
N ALA A 156 -4.55 19.24 -0.57
CA ALA A 156 -3.68 18.27 -1.24
C ALA A 156 -4.38 16.95 -1.59
N GLN A 157 -5.59 16.71 -1.08
CA GLN A 157 -6.33 15.46 -1.25
C GLN A 157 -7.82 15.71 -1.09
N LEU A 158 -8.59 15.29 -2.10
CA LEU A 158 -10.04 15.41 -2.09
C LEU A 158 -10.67 14.47 -1.05
N GLN A 159 -11.54 15.01 -0.20
CA GLN A 159 -12.37 14.30 0.77
C GLN A 159 -13.78 14.09 0.20
N ASP A 160 -14.03 12.89 -0.31
CA ASP A 160 -15.25 12.55 -1.04
C ASP A 160 -16.42 12.10 -0.13
N GLN A 161 -16.23 12.08 1.19
CA GLN A 161 -17.27 11.81 2.18
C GLN A 161 -17.27 12.89 3.28
N SER A 162 -18.41 13.00 3.95
CA SER A 162 -18.62 13.94 5.03
C SER A 162 -19.51 13.33 6.12
N ILE A 163 -19.56 14.00 7.26
CA ILE A 163 -20.53 13.71 8.31
C ILE A 163 -21.92 14.25 7.93
N GLN A 164 -22.96 13.81 8.63
CA GLN A 164 -24.32 14.29 8.38
C GLN A 164 -24.41 15.82 8.57
N GLY A 165 -25.11 16.49 7.65
CA GLY A 165 -25.30 17.93 7.67
C GLY A 165 -24.18 18.75 7.02
N LEU A 166 -23.07 18.10 6.62
CA LEU A 166 -22.02 18.74 5.82
C LEU A 166 -21.99 18.16 4.41
N ALA A 167 -21.75 19.01 3.41
CA ALA A 167 -21.39 18.55 2.09
C ALA A 167 -19.96 17.98 2.11
N ALA A 168 -19.71 16.97 1.28
CA ALA A 168 -18.36 16.51 1.00
C ALA A 168 -17.73 17.40 -0.08
N GLU A 169 -16.40 17.39 -0.19
CA GLU A 169 -15.68 18.32 -1.07
C GLU A 169 -16.04 18.16 -2.55
N GLY A 170 -16.27 16.92 -2.98
CA GLY A 170 -16.72 16.59 -4.32
C GLY A 170 -16.90 15.09 -4.48
N ARG A 171 -17.09 14.64 -5.73
CA ARG A 171 -17.15 13.22 -6.08
C ARG A 171 -16.15 12.91 -7.19
N VAL A 172 -15.39 11.84 -7.00
CA VAL A 172 -14.50 11.31 -8.04
C VAL A 172 -15.32 10.54 -9.05
N ARG A 173 -15.14 10.86 -10.32
CA ARG A 173 -15.65 10.11 -11.47
C ARG A 173 -14.52 9.42 -12.19
N LEU A 174 -14.78 8.21 -12.64
CA LEU A 174 -13.86 7.38 -13.41
C LEU A 174 -14.59 6.89 -14.65
N THR A 175 -14.04 7.21 -15.80
CA THR A 175 -14.46 6.69 -17.10
C THR A 175 -13.26 6.03 -17.79
N TYR A 176 -13.52 5.17 -18.76
CA TYR A 176 -12.46 4.49 -19.51
C TYR A 176 -12.63 4.70 -21.00
N THR A 177 -11.52 4.93 -21.68
CA THR A 177 -11.41 4.75 -23.13
C THR A 177 -10.79 3.38 -23.40
N TYR A 178 -11.39 2.62 -24.30
CA TYR A 178 -10.97 1.27 -24.63
C TYR A 178 -10.28 1.25 -26.00
N SER A 179 -9.21 0.45 -26.12
CA SER A 179 -8.53 0.22 -27.40
C SER A 179 -8.04 -1.22 -27.51
N THR A 180 -8.13 -1.80 -28.70
CA THR A 180 -7.63 -3.16 -28.95
C THR A 180 -6.20 -3.10 -29.46
N LEU A 181 -5.33 -3.92 -28.88
CA LEU A 181 -3.96 -4.12 -29.31
C LEU A 181 -3.76 -5.59 -29.70
N THR A 182 -3.25 -5.83 -30.91
CA THR A 182 -2.77 -7.15 -31.30
C THR A 182 -1.35 -7.36 -30.78
N LEU A 183 -1.17 -8.41 -29.98
CA LEU A 183 0.13 -8.84 -29.47
C LEU A 183 0.94 -9.52 -30.57
N ALA A 184 2.26 -9.69 -30.35
CA ALA A 184 3.15 -10.32 -31.32
C ALA A 184 2.75 -11.76 -31.72
N GLY A 185 2.01 -12.46 -30.86
CA GLY A 185 1.46 -13.80 -31.13
C GLY A 185 0.13 -13.81 -31.90
N GLY A 186 -0.40 -12.65 -32.30
CA GLY A 186 -1.70 -12.52 -32.96
C GLY A 186 -2.91 -12.46 -32.02
N GLU A 187 -2.71 -12.62 -30.71
CA GLU A 187 -3.74 -12.45 -29.70
C GLU A 187 -4.16 -10.98 -29.59
N GLU A 188 -5.47 -10.71 -29.53
CA GLU A 188 -5.99 -9.37 -29.29
C GLU A 188 -6.27 -9.16 -27.79
N VAL A 189 -5.79 -8.05 -27.26
CA VAL A 189 -6.07 -7.62 -25.88
C VAL A 189 -6.74 -6.25 -25.87
N GLU A 190 -7.73 -6.09 -24.99
CA GLU A 190 -8.37 -4.80 -24.75
C GLU A 190 -7.61 -4.03 -23.66
N LEU A 191 -7.08 -2.87 -24.05
CA LEU A 191 -6.47 -1.91 -23.15
C LEU A 191 -7.52 -0.93 -22.65
N ARG A 192 -7.38 -0.51 -21.39
CA ARG A 192 -8.26 0.47 -20.74
C ARG A 192 -7.45 1.67 -20.29
N GLN A 193 -7.80 2.85 -20.77
CA GLN A 193 -7.21 4.11 -20.35
C GLN A 193 -8.16 4.85 -19.40
N PRO A 194 -7.82 5.01 -18.10
CA PRO A 194 -8.69 5.69 -17.15
C PRO A 194 -8.67 7.21 -17.32
N HIS A 195 -9.84 7.82 -17.20
CA HIS A 195 -10.04 9.27 -17.15
C HIS A 195 -10.73 9.64 -15.84
N TYR A 196 -10.05 10.44 -15.02
CA TYR A 196 -10.54 10.91 -13.73
C TYR A 196 -11.09 12.33 -13.86
N SER A 197 -12.26 12.58 -13.29
CA SER A 197 -12.80 13.93 -13.09
C SER A 197 -13.40 14.08 -11.71
N ILE A 198 -13.67 15.33 -11.31
CA ILE A 198 -14.31 15.67 -10.05
C ILE A 198 -15.58 16.45 -10.38
N ASP A 199 -16.72 16.03 -9.82
CA ASP A 199 -17.97 16.76 -9.92
C ASP A 199 -18.61 16.97 -8.54
N GLN A 200 -19.76 17.65 -8.51
CA GLN A 200 -20.51 17.95 -7.28
C GLN A 200 -19.66 18.67 -6.22
N LEU A 201 -18.86 19.64 -6.66
CA LEU A 201 -18.04 20.48 -5.81
C LEU A 201 -18.90 21.30 -4.83
N ALA A 202 -18.48 21.35 -3.57
CA ALA A 202 -19.25 22.01 -2.51
C ALA A 202 -18.69 23.36 -2.06
N TYR A 203 -17.42 23.67 -2.37
CA TYR A 203 -16.69 24.79 -1.76
C TYR A 203 -16.16 25.81 -2.77
N GLY A 204 -16.65 25.76 -4.02
CA GLY A 204 -16.24 26.63 -5.12
C GLY A 204 -15.53 25.88 -6.24
N ASP A 205 -15.14 26.62 -7.27
CA ASP A 205 -14.50 26.04 -8.45
C ASP A 205 -13.05 25.63 -8.17
N LEU A 206 -12.61 24.52 -8.77
CA LEU A 206 -11.22 24.10 -8.76
C LEU A 206 -10.34 25.11 -9.52
N HIS A 207 -9.09 25.25 -9.09
CA HIS A 207 -8.12 26.06 -9.81
C HIS A 207 -8.00 25.62 -11.30
N PRO A 208 -7.94 26.55 -12.28
CA PRO A 208 -7.93 26.21 -13.71
C PRO A 208 -6.76 25.33 -14.16
N GLN A 209 -5.66 25.35 -13.42
CA GLN A 209 -4.46 24.55 -13.68
C GLN A 209 -4.36 23.32 -12.77
N LEU A 210 -5.50 22.80 -12.30
CA LEU A 210 -5.54 21.60 -11.47
C LEU A 210 -4.78 20.45 -12.12
N ARG A 211 -3.96 19.80 -11.30
CA ARG A 211 -3.32 18.53 -11.57
C ARG A 211 -3.86 17.51 -10.58
N THR A 212 -4.19 16.33 -11.08
CA THR A 212 -4.68 15.22 -10.26
C THR A 212 -3.72 14.04 -10.33
N SER A 213 -3.59 13.33 -9.22
CA SER A 213 -2.87 12.06 -9.16
C SER A 213 -3.72 11.04 -8.43
N ALA A 214 -4.26 10.09 -9.18
CA ALA A 214 -5.05 8.99 -8.62
C ALA A 214 -4.14 8.02 -7.85
N ARG A 215 -4.58 7.65 -6.65
CA ARG A 215 -3.88 6.73 -5.76
C ARG A 215 -4.81 5.61 -5.37
N VAL A 216 -4.36 4.38 -5.60
CA VAL A 216 -5.02 3.18 -5.12
C VAL A 216 -4.28 2.69 -3.89
N THR A 217 -5.04 2.34 -2.86
CA THR A 217 -4.50 1.86 -1.58
C THR A 217 -3.61 0.62 -1.77
N PRO A 218 -2.38 0.59 -1.21
CA PRO A 218 -1.50 -0.56 -1.30
C PRO A 218 -1.95 -1.70 -0.35
N PRO A 219 -1.51 -2.94 -0.61
CA PRO A 219 -1.71 -4.02 0.35
C PRO A 219 -0.86 -3.80 1.62
N MET A 220 -1.34 -4.27 2.75
CA MET A 220 -0.68 -4.22 4.06
C MET A 220 0.12 -5.51 4.28
N LEU A 221 1.12 -5.75 3.43
CA LEU A 221 1.98 -6.92 3.54
C LEU A 221 3.19 -6.58 4.41
N GLY A 222 3.36 -7.30 5.52
CA GLY A 222 4.62 -7.33 6.25
C GLY A 222 5.25 -5.95 6.43
N LEU A 223 4.48 -4.97 6.92
CA LEU A 223 5.06 -3.74 7.42
C LEU A 223 5.92 -4.13 8.61
N GLY A 224 7.21 -4.37 8.31
CA GLY A 224 8.19 -4.83 9.27
C GLY A 224 8.20 -3.93 10.50
N LEU A 225 8.29 -4.58 11.66
CA LEU A 225 8.95 -4.01 12.83
C LEU A 225 10.45 -4.31 12.69
#